data_AF-A0A1W9M2R1-F1
#
_entry.id   AF-A0A1W9M2R1-F1
#
_cell.length_a   1.000
_cell.length_b   1.000
_cell.length_c   1.000
_cell.angle_alpha   90.00
_cell.angle_beta   90.00
_cell.angle_gamma   90.00
#
_symmetry.space_group_name_H-M   'P 1'
#
loop_
_entity.id
_entity.type
_entity.pdbx_description
1 polymer ?
#
loop_
_entity_poly.entity_id
_entity_poly.type
_entity_poly.pdbx_seq_one_letter_code
_entity_poly.pdbx_strand_id
1 'polypeptide(L)'
;MGLRAYQDNFWSYVDYIRYLVDMVGRYENAKIFGFDDMTFPDDISNYMDQSHFSADISSILLQSMAGGEHELRQDNVEKYIADYIEMVAAYDLKTLAHDFERCLVR
;
A
#
# COMPACT_ATOMS: atom_id res chain seq x y z
N MET A 1 5.62 -22.76 0.26
CA MET A 1 5.86 -21.86 -0.89
C MET A 1 7.20 -21.18 -0.69
N GLY A 2 8.14 -21.29 -1.63
CA GLY A 2 9.52 -20.79 -1.47
C GLY A 2 9.66 -19.28 -1.72
N LEU A 3 10.77 -18.69 -1.25
CA LEU A 3 11.13 -17.26 -1.40
C LEU A 3 10.94 -16.71 -2.82
N ARG A 4 11.21 -17.51 -3.84
CA ARG A 4 11.04 -17.12 -5.25
C ARG A 4 9.59 -16.74 -5.59
N ALA A 5 8.61 -17.51 -5.10
CA ALA A 5 7.19 -17.22 -5.34
C ALA A 5 6.74 -15.90 -4.67
N TYR A 6 7.35 -15.51 -3.54
CA TYR A 6 7.05 -14.23 -2.88
C TYR A 6 7.64 -13.03 -3.63
N GLN A 7 8.87 -13.17 -4.15
CA GLN A 7 9.48 -12.15 -5.01
C GLN A 7 8.66 -11.95 -6.30
N ASP A 8 8.20 -13.04 -6.89
CA ASP A 8 7.35 -13.00 -8.09
C ASP A 8 6.01 -12.28 -7.81
N ASN A 9 5.43 -12.45 -6.62
CA ASN A 9 4.18 -11.77 -6.24
C ASN A 9 4.34 -10.25 -6.09
N PHE A 10 5.44 -9.78 -5.47
CA PHE A 10 5.68 -8.34 -5.30
C PHE A 10 5.81 -7.62 -6.64
N TRP A 11 6.63 -8.16 -7.56
CA TRP A 11 6.80 -7.56 -8.88
C TRP A 11 5.53 -7.67 -9.74
N SER A 12 4.76 -8.75 -9.60
CA SER A 12 3.45 -8.86 -10.23
C SER A 12 2.48 -7.76 -9.76
N TYR A 13 2.52 -7.40 -8.48
CA TYR A 13 1.72 -6.29 -7.94
C TYR A 13 2.17 -4.93 -8.50
N VAL A 14 3.49 -4.69 -8.56
CA VAL A 14 4.04 -3.47 -9.17
C VAL A 14 3.62 -3.34 -10.64
N ASP A 15 3.71 -4.42 -11.42
CA ASP A 15 3.27 -4.42 -12.82
C ASP A 15 1.75 -4.27 -12.96
N TYR A 16 0.99 -4.80 -12.00
CA TYR A 16 -0.46 -4.59 -11.94
C TYR A 16 -0.83 -3.12 -11.71
N ILE A 17 -0.12 -2.39 -10.85
CA ILE A 17 -0.31 -0.95 -10.66
C ILE A 17 -0.12 -0.20 -11.98
N ARG A 18 0.99 -0.47 -12.70
CA ARG A 18 1.26 0.14 -14.01
C ARG A 18 0.14 -0.14 -15.01
N TYR A 19 -0.26 -1.40 -15.10
CA TYR A 19 -1.32 -1.84 -16.00
C TYR A 19 -2.65 -1.15 -15.68
N LEU A 20 -3.02 -1.08 -14.40
CA LEU A 20 -4.25 -0.41 -13.96
C LEU A 20 -4.25 1.07 -14.31
N VAL A 21 -3.15 1.79 -14.04
CA VAL A 21 -3.03 3.22 -14.36
C VAL A 21 -3.12 3.46 -15.86
N ASP A 22 -2.45 2.64 -16.68
CA ASP A 22 -2.56 2.75 -18.15
C ASP A 22 -3.99 2.48 -18.64
N MET A 23 -4.64 1.45 -18.11
CA MET A 23 -6.00 1.08 -18.51
C MET A 23 -7.03 2.13 -18.09
N VAL A 24 -6.95 2.63 -16.86
CA VAL A 24 -7.90 3.63 -16.35
C VAL A 24 -7.68 5.00 -16.97
N GLY A 25 -6.43 5.37 -17.31
CA GLY A 25 -6.13 6.64 -17.98
C GLY A 25 -6.84 6.84 -19.33
N ARG A 26 -7.44 5.78 -19.89
CA ARG A 26 -8.25 5.82 -21.13
C ARG A 26 -9.70 6.29 -20.89
N TYR A 27 -10.14 6.44 -19.65
CA TYR A 27 -11.50 6.76 -19.27
C TYR A 27 -11.54 8.02 -18.40
N GLU A 28 -12.13 9.11 -18.91
CA GLU A 28 -12.20 10.39 -18.20
C GLU A 28 -13.04 10.33 -16.91
N ASN A 29 -13.91 9.32 -16.77
CA ASN A 29 -14.80 9.13 -15.63
C ASN A 29 -14.28 8.13 -14.59
N ALA A 30 -13.05 7.65 -14.72
CA ALA A 30 -12.43 6.72 -13.77
C ALA A 30 -11.08 7.28 -13.28
N LYS A 31 -10.81 7.07 -12.00
CA LYS A 31 -9.59 7.50 -11.33
C LYS A 31 -9.07 6.39 -10.44
N ILE A 32 -7.75 6.29 -10.30
CA ILE A 32 -7.08 5.40 -9.36
C ILE A 32 -6.36 6.26 -8.34
N PHE A 33 -6.40 5.81 -7.09
CA PHE A 33 -5.70 6.42 -5.97
C PHE A 33 -4.83 5.37 -5.30
N GLY A 34 -3.56 5.71 -5.06
CA GLY A 34 -2.57 4.82 -4.46
C GLY A 34 -2.17 5.30 -3.07
N PHE A 35 -2.18 4.40 -2.09
CA PHE A 35 -1.86 4.70 -0.69
C PHE A 35 -0.82 3.73 -0.11
N ASP A 36 -0.14 2.96 -0.97
CA ASP A 36 0.88 1.97 -0.55
C ASP A 36 2.12 2.65 0.07
N ASP A 37 2.29 3.95 -0.13
CA ASP A 37 3.38 4.79 0.40
C ASP A 37 3.04 5.43 1.76
N MET A 38 1.84 5.17 2.30
CA MET A 38 1.44 5.66 3.62
C MET A 38 1.86 4.70 4.74
N THR A 39 2.10 5.24 5.93
CA THR A 39 2.58 4.48 7.10
C THR A 39 1.46 3.92 7.98
N PHE A 40 0.18 4.23 7.73
CA PHE A 40 -0.92 3.73 8.56
C PHE A 40 -1.02 2.18 8.61
N PRO A 41 -0.63 1.41 7.56
CA PRO A 41 -0.59 -0.05 7.62
C PRO A 41 0.48 -0.60 8.57
N ASP A 42 1.47 0.20 8.95
CA ASP A 42 2.55 -0.22 9.87
C ASP A 42 2.02 -0.37 11.31
N ASP A 43 0.93 0.31 11.63
CA ASP A 43 0.20 0.12 12.87
C ASP A 43 -0.77 -1.06 12.73
N ILE A 44 -0.41 -2.18 13.34
CA ILE A 44 -1.19 -3.42 13.32
C ILE A 44 -2.62 -3.23 13.88
N SER A 45 -2.88 -2.19 14.68
CA SER A 45 -4.25 -1.89 15.15
C SER A 45 -5.18 -1.43 14.04
N ASN A 46 -4.63 -0.98 12.90
CA ASN A 46 -5.38 -0.63 11.69
C ASN A 46 -5.57 -1.83 10.75
N TYR A 47 -5.02 -3.01 11.07
CA TYR A 47 -5.18 -4.20 10.23
C TYR A 47 -6.65 -4.63 10.18
N MET A 48 -7.24 -4.63 8.99
CA MET A 48 -8.66 -4.96 8.83
C MET A 48 -8.90 -6.47 8.96
N ASP A 49 -9.42 -6.89 10.10
CA ASP A 49 -10.30 -8.06 10.19
C ASP A 49 -11.74 -7.60 10.52
N GLN A 50 -12.70 -8.52 10.60
CA GLN A 50 -14.11 -8.18 10.89
C GLN A 50 -14.31 -7.43 12.22
N SER A 51 -13.31 -7.41 13.11
CA SER A 51 -13.30 -6.71 14.40
C SER A 51 -12.47 -5.42 14.43
N HIS A 52 -11.56 -5.20 13.48
CA HIS A 52 -10.57 -4.11 13.50
C HIS A 52 -10.79 -3.07 12.38
N PHE A 53 -12.04 -2.79 12.01
CA PHE A 53 -12.37 -1.70 11.08
C PHE A 53 -12.08 -0.32 11.69
N SER A 54 -11.29 0.51 10.99
CA SER A 54 -11.06 1.91 11.35
C SER A 54 -11.86 2.85 10.44
N ALA A 55 -12.92 3.45 11.02
CA ALA A 55 -13.71 4.49 10.35
C ALA A 55 -12.88 5.74 10.03
N ASP A 56 -11.87 6.02 10.86
CA ASP A 56 -10.99 7.18 10.70
C ASP A 56 -10.09 7.01 9.47
N ILE A 57 -9.49 5.82 9.28
CA ILE A 57 -8.72 5.52 8.06
C ILE A 57 -9.61 5.63 6.83
N SER A 58 -10.81 5.07 6.86
CA SER A 58 -11.77 5.19 5.76
C SER A 58 -12.09 6.66 5.43
N SER A 59 -12.25 7.50 6.46
CA SER A 59 -12.52 8.93 6.30
C SER A 59 -11.34 9.67 5.70
N ILE A 60 -10.11 9.36 6.12
CA ILE A 60 -8.87 9.92 5.55
C ILE A 60 -8.78 9.60 4.07
N LEU A 61 -8.95 8.32 3.70
CA LEU A 61 -8.90 7.89 2.30
C LEU A 61 -9.93 8.64 1.45
N LEU A 62 -11.18 8.74 1.91
CA LEU A 62 -12.25 9.43 1.18
C LEU A 62 -11.99 10.94 1.05
N GLN A 63 -11.45 11.58 2.10
CA GLN A 63 -11.12 13.00 2.06
C GLN A 63 -9.98 13.29 1.09
N SER A 64 -8.92 12.47 1.10
CA SER A 64 -7.82 12.57 0.14
C SER A 64 -8.28 12.36 -1.30
N MET A 65 -9.13 11.35 -1.56
CA MET A 65 -9.71 11.13 -2.89
C MET A 65 -10.57 12.32 -3.34
N ALA A 66 -11.40 12.88 -2.45
CA ALA A 66 -12.21 14.06 -2.74
C ALA A 66 -11.35 15.31 -3.00
N GLY A 67 -10.19 15.41 -2.35
CA GLY A 67 -9.19 16.46 -2.55
C GLY A 67 -8.33 16.29 -3.82
N GLY A 68 -8.39 15.13 -4.48
CA GLY A 68 -7.53 14.82 -5.62
C GLY A 68 -6.08 14.49 -5.24
N GLU A 69 -5.84 14.23 -3.95
CA GLU A 69 -4.56 13.75 -3.43
C GLU A 69 -4.37 12.28 -3.82
N HIS A 70 -3.12 11.81 -3.90
CA HIS A 70 -2.80 10.39 -4.15
C HIS A 70 -3.32 9.81 -5.49
N GLU A 71 -3.82 10.64 -6.41
CA GLU A 71 -4.27 10.20 -7.74
C GLU A 71 -3.09 9.70 -8.57
N LEU A 72 -3.19 8.47 -9.08
CA LEU A 72 -2.18 7.86 -9.95
C LEU A 72 -2.53 8.09 -11.42
N ARG A 73 -1.52 8.52 -12.17
CA ARG A 73 -1.56 8.86 -13.60
C ARG A 73 -0.29 8.39 -14.30
N GLN A 74 -0.33 8.35 -15.62
CA GLN A 74 0.83 7.96 -16.43
C GLN A 74 2.08 8.80 -16.15
N ASP A 75 1.92 10.06 -15.75
CA ASP A 75 3.02 10.99 -15.49
C ASP A 75 3.65 10.87 -14.09
N ASN A 76 2.98 10.17 -13.14
CA ASN A 76 3.46 10.06 -11.76
C ASN A 76 3.62 8.63 -11.24
N VAL A 77 3.08 7.61 -11.93
CA VAL A 77 3.05 6.22 -11.45
C VAL A 77 4.44 5.63 -11.19
N GLU A 78 5.44 5.95 -12.01
CA GLU A 78 6.80 5.45 -11.78
C GLU A 78 7.45 6.06 -10.54
N LYS A 79 7.14 7.32 -10.22
CA LYS A 79 7.60 7.93 -8.97
C LYS A 79 6.94 7.26 -7.77
N TYR A 80 5.63 7.05 -7.82
CA TYR A 80 4.89 6.34 -6.78
C TYR A 80 5.46 4.94 -6.51
N ILE A 81 5.72 4.17 -7.57
CA ILE A 81 6.33 2.84 -7.47
C ILE A 81 7.73 2.91 -6.86
N ALA A 82 8.55 3.89 -7.24
CA ALA A 82 9.89 4.06 -6.68
C ALA A 82 9.84 4.37 -5.18
N ASP A 83 8.97 5.29 -4.77
CA ASP A 83 8.77 5.67 -3.36
C ASP A 83 8.29 4.45 -2.54
N TYR A 84 7.34 3.67 -3.07
CA TYR A 84 6.87 2.44 -2.44
C TYR A 84 7.97 1.37 -2.30
N ILE A 85 8.77 1.14 -3.35
CA ILE A 85 9.89 0.18 -3.30
C ILE A 85 10.94 0.62 -2.28
N GLU A 86 11.26 1.91 -2.22
CA GLU A 86 12.21 2.45 -1.25
C GLU A 86 11.70 2.24 0.18
N MET A 87 10.43 2.54 0.44
CA MET A 87 9.79 2.34 1.73
C MET A 87 9.84 0.85 2.16
N VAL A 88 9.46 -0.07 1.28
CA VAL A 88 9.48 -1.51 1.57
C VAL A 88 10.89 -2.01 1.83
N ALA A 89 11.88 -1.56 1.05
CA ALA A 89 13.27 -1.95 1.23
C ALA A 89 13.89 -1.41 2.54
N ALA A 90 13.40 -0.26 3.02
CA ALA A 90 13.86 0.38 4.25
C ALA A 90 13.13 -0.10 5.52
N TYR A 91 12.12 -0.97 5.39
CA TYR A 91 11.28 -1.36 6.52
C TYR A 91 12.05 -2.07 7.64
N ASP A 92 11.84 -1.65 8.90
CA ASP A 92 12.56 -2.18 10.05
C ASP A 92 12.00 -3.52 10.54
N LEU A 93 12.43 -4.59 9.87
CA LEU A 93 12.08 -5.96 10.25
C LEU A 93 12.62 -6.37 11.63
N LYS A 94 13.64 -5.70 12.17
CA LYS A 94 14.19 -6.06 13.49
C LYS A 94 13.24 -5.61 14.59
N THR A 95 12.75 -4.38 14.52
CA THR A 95 11.75 -3.87 15.46
C THR A 95 10.47 -4.70 15.38
N LEU A 96 9.99 -4.98 14.16
CA LEU A 96 8.81 -5.84 13.97
C LEU A 96 8.98 -7.24 14.60
N ALA A 97 10.13 -7.90 14.37
CA ALA A 97 10.40 -9.21 14.97
C ALA A 97 10.41 -9.15 16.51
N HIS A 98 11.01 -8.11 17.09
CA HIS A 98 11.02 -7.91 18.54
C HIS A 98 9.61 -7.67 19.11
N ASP A 99 8.75 -6.94 18.41
CA ASP A 99 7.36 -6.74 18.85
C ASP A 99 6.53 -8.03 18.78
N PHE A 100 6.76 -8.90 17.79
CA PHE A 100 6.17 -10.23 17.78
C PHE A 100 6.63 -11.09 18.96
N GLU A 101 7.92 -11.10 19.28
CA GLU A 101 8.45 -11.84 20.44
C GLU A 101 7.76 -11.42 21.74
N ARG A 102 7.55 -10.11 21.95
CA ARG A 102 6.84 -9.58 23.13
C ARG A 102 5.40 -10.07 23.25
N CYS A 103 4.75 -10.36 22.14
CA CYS A 103 3.38 -10.86 22.09
C CYS A 103 3.28 -12.38 22.33
N LEU A 104 4.37 -13.13 22.11
CA LEU A 104 4.41 -14.59 22.27
C LEU A 104 4.76 -15.07 23.69
N VAL A 105 5.31 -14.20 24.55
CA VAL A 105 5.69 -14.54 25.94
C VAL A 105 4.55 -14.22 26.93
N ARG A 106 3.29 -14.35 26.50
CA ARG A 106 2.10 -14.27 27.39
C ARG A 106 1.60 -15.65 27.77
#